data_AF-A0A1Y3BIY4-F1
#
_entry.id   AF-A0A1Y3BIY4-F1
#
_cell.length_a   1.000
_cell.length_b   1.000
_cell.length_c   1.000
_cell.angle_alpha   90.00
_cell.angle_beta   90.00
_cell.angle_gamma   90.00
#
_symmetry.space_group_name_H-M   'P 1'
#
loop_
_entity.id
_entity.type
_entity.pdbx_description
1 polymer ?
#
loop_
_entity_poly.entity_id
_entity_poly.type
_entity_poly.pdbx_seq_one_letter_code
_entity_poly.pdbx_strand_id
1 'polypeptide(L)'
;MDTNCAQISPEQDIIAVSNEFWLAFYSIRDNDCFGTVQFPNKCLYWTWINSDSVAIITEDDVYHWSLLLDSNVSPIYDHSPKMIFSLNENFRQYQIINYMVDPLYGYWSALTALYLEDDEICGKVQIHSQSYGQSQ
;
A
#
# COMPACT_ATOMS: atom_id res chain seq x y z
N MET A 1 -9.07 -10.69 -16.72
CA MET A 1 -8.97 -9.84 -15.53
C MET A 1 -8.39 -8.53 -16.01
N ASP A 2 -9.10 -7.42 -15.85
CA ASP A 2 -8.57 -6.10 -16.23
C ASP A 2 -7.62 -5.64 -15.12
N THR A 3 -6.34 -5.96 -15.30
CA THR A 3 -5.23 -5.56 -14.44
C THR A 3 -4.76 -4.17 -14.86
N ASN A 4 -4.49 -3.29 -13.89
CA ASN A 4 -3.98 -1.94 -14.16
C ASN A 4 -2.54 -1.71 -13.67
N CYS A 5 -2.04 -2.54 -12.75
CA CYS A 5 -0.71 -2.40 -12.18
C CYS A 5 -0.13 -3.75 -11.78
N ALA A 6 1.19 -3.89 -11.91
CA ALA A 6 1.95 -5.01 -11.39
C ALA A 6 3.32 -4.51 -10.90
N GLN A 7 3.78 -5.01 -9.75
CA GLN A 7 5.10 -4.71 -9.19
C GLN A 7 5.73 -5.98 -8.63
N ILE A 8 7.04 -6.12 -8.81
CA ILE A 8 7.84 -7.24 -8.26
C ILE A 8 8.33 -6.83 -6.86
N SER A 9 8.38 -7.78 -5.92
CA SER A 9 8.98 -7.55 -4.61
C SER A 9 10.46 -7.15 -4.77
N PRO A 10 10.97 -6.18 -3.98
CA PRO A 10 12.35 -5.73 -4.08
C PRO A 10 13.42 -6.84 -3.97
N GLU A 11 13.18 -7.87 -3.15
CA GLU A 11 14.18 -8.92 -2.86
C GLU A 11 13.64 -10.35 -2.97
N GLN A 12 12.32 -10.55 -3.10
CA GLN A 12 11.70 -11.88 -3.15
C GLN A 12 11.20 -12.22 -4.55
N ASP A 13 11.06 -13.51 -4.84
CA ASP A 13 10.49 -14.01 -6.10
C ASP A 13 8.95 -13.96 -6.09
N ILE A 14 8.42 -12.78 -5.79
CA ILE A 14 6.99 -12.49 -5.69
C ILE A 14 6.63 -11.39 -6.70
N ILE A 15 5.56 -11.62 -7.45
CA ILE A 15 4.91 -10.58 -8.25
C ILE A 15 3.53 -10.28 -7.66
N ALA A 16 3.28 -9.00 -7.45
CA ALA A 16 1.99 -8.49 -7.01
C ALA A 16 1.27 -7.85 -8.18
N VAL A 17 0.01 -8.21 -8.37
CA VAL A 17 -0.83 -7.80 -9.50
C VAL A 17 -2.13 -7.24 -8.94
N SER A 18 -2.59 -6.11 -9.46
CA SER A 18 -3.78 -5.42 -8.93
C SER A 18 -4.71 -4.87 -9.99
N ASN A 19 -5.92 -4.55 -9.53
CA ASN A 19 -6.73 -3.50 -10.13
C ASN A 19 -7.17 -2.49 -9.05
N GLU A 20 -8.17 -1.66 -9.35
CA GLU A 20 -8.71 -0.66 -8.42
C GLU A 20 -9.40 -1.24 -7.17
N PHE A 21 -9.76 -2.52 -7.17
CA PHE A 21 -10.58 -3.15 -6.13
C PHE A 21 -9.99 -4.45 -5.56
N TRP A 22 -8.88 -4.95 -6.10
CA TRP A 22 -8.20 -6.12 -5.55
C TRP A 22 -6.69 -6.09 -5.80
N LEU A 23 -5.97 -6.85 -4.97
CA LEU A 23 -4.54 -7.10 -5.07
C LEU A 23 -4.28 -8.59 -4.80
N ALA A 24 -3.49 -9.22 -5.65
CA ALA A 24 -3.10 -10.62 -5.51
C ALA A 24 -1.58 -10.79 -5.66
N PHE A 25 -1.05 -11.78 -4.95
CA PHE A 25 0.36 -12.12 -4.90
C PHE A 25 0.61 -13.49 -5.48
N TYR A 26 1.60 -13.58 -6.36
CA TYR A 26 1.99 -14.80 -7.05
C TYR A 26 3.46 -15.11 -6.80
N SER A 27 3.76 -16.39 -6.56
CA SER A 27 5.14 -16.89 -6.57
C SER A 27 5.59 -16.95 -8.03
N ILE A 28 6.69 -16.27 -8.36
CA ILE A 28 7.25 -16.31 -9.72
C ILE A 28 7.78 -17.72 -10.04
N ARG A 29 8.26 -18.45 -9.02
CA ARG A 29 8.83 -19.79 -9.20
C ARG A 29 7.76 -20.85 -9.39
N ASP A 30 6.73 -20.82 -8.55
CA ASP A 30 5.71 -21.86 -8.48
C ASP A 30 4.50 -21.54 -9.36
N ASN A 31 4.42 -20.30 -9.86
CA ASN A 31 3.29 -19.77 -10.63
C ASN A 31 1.95 -19.99 -9.90
N ASP A 32 1.96 -19.82 -8.58
CA ASP A 32 0.82 -20.05 -7.69
C ASP A 32 0.42 -18.76 -6.96
N CYS A 33 -0.88 -18.59 -6.75
CA CYS A 33 -1.46 -17.45 -6.05
C CYS A 33 -1.59 -17.78 -4.57
N PHE A 34 -0.81 -17.09 -3.73
CA PHE A 34 -0.76 -17.40 -2.30
C PHE A 34 -1.38 -16.31 -1.41
N GLY A 35 -1.84 -15.19 -1.98
CA GLY A 35 -2.54 -14.15 -1.24
C GLY A 35 -3.42 -13.32 -2.16
N THR A 36 -4.64 -12.99 -1.73
CA THR A 36 -5.52 -12.07 -2.44
C THR A 36 -6.35 -11.27 -1.43
N VAL A 37 -6.50 -9.98 -1.68
CA VAL A 37 -7.41 -9.12 -0.93
C VAL A 37 -8.33 -8.37 -1.87
N GLN A 38 -9.56 -8.16 -1.41
CA GLN A 38 -10.53 -7.26 -2.02
C GLN A 38 -10.61 -5.98 -1.19
N PHE A 39 -10.59 -4.84 -1.86
CA PHE A 39 -10.68 -3.53 -1.22
C PHE A 39 -12.16 -3.11 -1.15
N PRO A 40 -12.64 -2.62 0.02
CA PRO A 40 -13.99 -2.11 0.13
C PRO A 40 -14.17 -0.81 -0.66
N ASN A 41 -13.12 0.01 -0.70
CA ASN A 41 -13.04 1.28 -1.43
C ASN A 41 -11.98 1.20 -2.52
N LYS A 42 -12.06 2.10 -3.51
CA LYS A 42 -11.11 2.15 -4.61
C LYS A 42 -9.68 2.37 -4.09
N CYS A 43 -8.76 1.50 -4.51
CA CYS A 43 -7.32 1.68 -4.34
C CYS A 43 -6.84 2.73 -5.33
N LEU A 44 -6.26 3.81 -4.79
CA LEU A 44 -5.69 4.91 -5.55
C LEU A 44 -4.21 4.68 -5.86
N TYR A 45 -3.49 4.04 -4.94
CA TYR A 45 -2.07 3.74 -5.07
C TYR A 45 -1.69 2.57 -4.17
N TRP A 46 -0.69 1.80 -4.59
CA TRP A 46 -0.04 0.82 -3.72
C TRP A 46 1.44 0.69 -4.09
N THR A 47 2.25 0.31 -3.11
CA THR A 47 3.68 0.08 -3.31
C THR A 47 4.20 -0.92 -2.29
N TRP A 48 5.27 -1.62 -2.64
CA TRP A 48 6.11 -2.30 -1.67
C TRP A 48 6.73 -1.28 -0.71
N ILE A 49 6.63 -1.54 0.60
CA ILE A 49 7.30 -0.77 1.65
C ILE A 49 8.57 -1.47 2.15
N ASN A 50 8.65 -2.78 1.95
CA ASN A 50 9.85 -3.59 2.12
C ASN A 50 9.69 -4.87 1.26
N SER A 51 10.56 -5.86 1.42
CA SER A 51 10.59 -7.11 0.65
C SER A 51 9.36 -8.00 0.83
N ASP A 52 8.56 -7.79 1.87
CA ASP A 52 7.47 -8.67 2.27
C ASP A 52 6.16 -7.95 2.59
N SER A 53 6.13 -6.63 2.55
CA SER A 53 4.99 -5.84 2.98
C SER A 53 4.67 -4.79 1.94
N VAL A 54 3.38 -4.58 1.72
CA VAL A 54 2.86 -3.54 0.83
C VAL A 54 2.07 -2.51 1.62
N ALA A 55 2.09 -1.27 1.15
CA ALA A 55 1.13 -0.26 1.52
C ALA A 55 0.06 -0.13 0.44
N ILE A 56 -1.20 -0.05 0.87
CA ILE A 56 -2.38 0.12 0.04
C ILE A 56 -3.04 1.41 0.47
N ILE A 57 -3.21 2.34 -0.46
CA ILE A 57 -3.83 3.64 -0.21
C ILE A 57 -5.16 3.65 -0.96
N THR A 58 -6.24 3.67 -0.18
CA THR A 58 -7.60 3.79 -0.71
C THR A 58 -8.04 5.25 -0.73
N GLU A 59 -9.28 5.50 -1.13
CA GLU A 59 -9.87 6.84 -1.11
C GLU A 59 -9.87 7.50 0.28
N ASP A 60 -9.96 6.70 1.35
CA ASP A 60 -10.20 7.22 2.70
C ASP A 60 -9.11 6.79 3.70
N ASP A 61 -8.44 5.65 3.47
CA ASP A 61 -7.53 5.05 4.44
C ASP A 61 -6.25 4.47 3.82
N VAL A 62 -5.20 4.41 4.64
CA VAL A 62 -3.94 3.73 4.35
C VAL A 62 -3.84 2.43 5.14
N TYR A 63 -3.54 1.34 4.44
CA TYR A 63 -3.38 0.00 5.01
C TYR A 63 -1.97 -0.52 4.75
N HIS A 64 -1.44 -1.31 5.68
CA HIS A 64 -0.26 -2.16 5.44
C HIS A 64 -0.67 -3.63 5.43
N TRP A 65 -0.09 -4.39 4.52
CA TRP A 65 -0.26 -5.84 4.46
C TRP A 65 1.10 -6.51 4.38
N SER A 66 1.45 -7.26 5.44
CA SER A 66 2.65 -8.09 5.48
C SER A 66 2.32 -9.50 5.01
N LEU A 67 3.20 -10.03 4.17
CA LEU A 67 3.16 -11.37 3.58
C LEU A 67 4.01 -12.37 4.37
N LEU A 68 4.79 -11.91 5.37
CA LEU A 68 5.61 -12.83 6.18
C LEU A 68 4.72 -13.70 7.06
N LEU A 69 4.82 -15.00 6.80
CA LEU A 69 4.65 -16.05 7.79
C LEU A 69 5.74 -15.88 8.86
N ASP A 70 5.35 -15.68 10.11
CA ASP A 70 6.13 -16.33 11.16
C ASP A 70 5.78 -17.82 11.07
N SER A 71 6.78 -18.69 10.95
CA SER A 71 6.65 -20.13 10.73
C SER A 71 5.78 -20.90 11.75
N ASN A 72 5.25 -20.20 12.77
CA ASN A 72 4.38 -20.72 13.82
C ASN A 72 2.99 -20.07 13.89
N VAL A 73 2.63 -19.15 12.98
CA VAL A 73 1.37 -18.38 13.06
C VAL A 73 0.70 -18.32 11.70
N SER A 74 -0.36 -19.13 11.54
CA SER A 74 -1.38 -19.16 10.48
C SER A 74 -0.92 -19.07 9.01
N PRO A 75 -1.59 -19.74 8.06
CA PRO A 75 -1.29 -19.53 6.65
C PRO A 75 -1.52 -18.06 6.22
N ILE A 76 -0.78 -17.59 5.21
CA ILE A 76 -0.93 -16.25 4.58
C ILE A 76 -2.40 -15.93 4.24
N TYR A 77 -3.20 -16.97 3.94
CA TYR A 77 -4.63 -16.88 3.65
C TYR A 77 -5.50 -16.28 4.78
N ASP A 78 -4.96 -16.12 5.98
CA ASP A 78 -5.70 -15.67 7.17
C ASP A 78 -5.33 -14.23 7.61
N HIS A 79 -4.44 -13.56 6.88
CA HIS A 79 -4.00 -12.21 7.20
C HIS A 79 -4.63 -11.18 6.26
N SER A 80 -5.46 -10.31 6.83
CA SER A 80 -6.03 -9.15 6.14
C SER A 80 -5.13 -7.91 6.31
N PRO A 81 -5.14 -6.96 5.35
CA PRO A 81 -4.47 -5.67 5.52
C PRO A 81 -4.91 -4.96 6.81
N LYS A 82 -3.96 -4.35 7.51
CA LYS A 82 -4.20 -3.59 8.73
C LYS A 82 -4.27 -2.11 8.42
N MET A 83 -5.33 -1.44 8.85
CA MET A 83 -5.47 0.01 8.75
C MET A 83 -4.42 0.69 9.62
N ILE A 84 -3.72 1.68 9.07
CA ILE A 84 -2.68 2.43 9.76
C ILE A 84 -3.18 3.82 10.15
N PHE A 85 -3.78 4.55 9.21
CA PHE A 85 -4.39 5.85 9.44
C PHE A 85 -5.38 6.21 8.33
N SER A 86 -6.31 7.12 8.65
CA SER A 86 -7.22 7.72 7.68
C SER A 86 -6.59 8.97 7.06
N LEU A 87 -6.88 9.21 5.79
CA LEU A 87 -6.42 10.40 5.07
C LEU A 87 -7.08 11.65 5.65
N ASN A 88 -6.29 12.73 5.81
CA ASN A 88 -6.78 13.97 6.42
C ASN A 88 -7.74 14.74 5.51
N GLU A 89 -7.71 14.44 4.20
CA GLU A 89 -8.48 15.11 3.16
C GLU A 89 -8.86 14.15 2.04
N ASN A 90 -9.66 14.64 1.08
CA ASN A 90 -10.08 13.85 -0.06
C ASN A 90 -8.97 13.77 -1.13
N PHE A 91 -8.14 12.72 -1.05
CA PHE A 91 -7.09 12.45 -2.03
C PHE A 91 -7.61 11.95 -3.39
N ARG A 92 -8.93 11.78 -3.59
CA ARG A 92 -9.51 11.37 -4.89
C ARG A 92 -9.22 12.37 -6.01
N GLN A 93 -8.94 13.63 -5.67
CA GLN A 93 -8.61 14.70 -6.61
C GLN A 93 -7.11 14.84 -6.86
N TYR A 94 -6.29 14.09 -6.12
CA TYR A 94 -4.83 14.19 -6.16
C TYR A 94 -4.25 12.93 -6.79
N GLN A 95 -3.17 13.10 -7.56
CA GLN A 95 -2.40 11.98 -8.05
C GLN A 95 -1.37 11.59 -7.00
N ILE A 96 -1.57 10.46 -6.34
CA ILE A 96 -0.57 9.91 -5.41
C ILE A 96 0.63 9.43 -6.24
N ILE A 97 1.81 9.91 -5.89
CA ILE A 97 3.06 9.58 -6.59
C ILE A 97 4.02 8.76 -5.76
N ASN A 98 3.89 8.80 -4.43
CA ASN A 98 4.78 8.06 -3.55
C ASN A 98 4.14 7.80 -2.19
N TYR A 99 4.56 6.70 -1.57
CA TYR A 99 4.34 6.41 -0.16
C TYR A 99 5.60 5.78 0.41
N MET A 100 6.11 6.31 1.50
CA MET A 100 7.32 5.80 2.16
C MET A 100 7.10 5.61 3.65
N VAL A 101 7.79 4.63 4.22
CA VAL A 101 7.83 4.33 5.65
C VAL A 101 9.27 4.49 6.11
N ASP A 102 9.47 4.98 7.33
CA ASP A 102 10.79 5.06 7.95
C ASP A 102 11.45 3.66 7.99
N PRO A 103 12.60 3.47 7.33
CA PRO A 103 13.24 2.16 7.22
C PRO A 103 13.84 1.67 8.54
N LEU A 104 14.10 2.55 9.52
CA LEU A 104 14.74 2.16 10.78
C LEU A 104 13.74 1.55 11.76
N TYR A 105 12.65 2.27 12.01
CA TYR A 105 11.71 1.89 13.08
C TYR A 105 10.26 1.81 12.64
N GLY A 106 9.93 2.23 11.41
CA GLY A 106 8.55 2.24 10.90
C GLY A 106 7.62 3.22 11.61
N TYR A 107 8.15 4.11 12.46
CA TYR A 107 7.33 5.03 13.26
C TYR A 107 6.73 6.16 12.43
N TRP A 108 7.31 6.46 11.28
CA TRP A 108 6.86 7.53 10.40
C TRP A 108 6.48 6.97 9.04
N SER A 109 5.44 7.56 8.47
CA SER A 109 5.06 7.31 7.09
C SER A 109 4.70 8.63 6.41
N ALA A 110 5.04 8.76 5.14
CA ALA A 110 4.78 9.94 4.35
C ALA A 110 4.08 9.54 3.04
N LEU A 111 2.90 10.12 2.81
CA LEU A 111 2.15 10.03 1.57
C LEU A 111 2.40 11.30 0.76
N THR A 112 2.85 11.17 -0.48
CA THR A 112 3.09 12.30 -1.39
C THR A 112 2.17 12.24 -2.59
N ALA A 113 1.50 13.36 -2.87
CA ALA A 113 0.61 13.51 -4.00
C ALA A 113 0.86 14.83 -4.74
N LEU A 114 0.44 14.87 -6.00
CA LEU A 114 0.44 16.05 -6.85
C LEU A 114 -0.99 16.45 -7.18
N TYR A 115 -1.22 17.74 -7.35
CA TYR A 115 -2.48 18.29 -7.82
C TYR A 115 -2.25 19.56 -8.63
N LEU A 116 -3.25 19.95 -9.41
CA LEU A 116 -3.19 21.17 -10.21
C LEU A 116 -3.95 22.29 -9.49
N GLU A 117 -3.29 23.43 -9.31
CA GLU A 117 -3.88 24.64 -8.73
C GLU A 117 -3.42 25.83 -9.56
N ASP A 118 -4.38 26.60 -10.10
CA ASP A 118 -4.10 27.77 -10.95
C ASP A 118 -3.10 27.51 -12.10
N ASP A 119 -3.21 26.33 -12.74
CA ASP A 119 -2.33 25.85 -13.83
C ASP A 119 -0.88 25.54 -13.39
N GLU A 120 -0.61 25.51 -12.09
CA GLU A 120 0.65 25.07 -11.49
C GLU A 120 0.52 23.68 -10.86
N ILE A 121 1.62 22.90 -10.93
CA ILE A 121 1.71 21.59 -10.28
C ILE A 121 2.13 21.80 -8.83
N CYS A 122 1.20 21.56 -7.90
CA CYS A 122 1.42 21.65 -6.46
C CYS A 122 1.67 20.26 -5.86
N GLY A 123 2.57 20.20 -4.88
CA GLY A 123 2.86 19.00 -4.10
C GLY A 123 2.17 19.03 -2.75
N LYS A 124 1.58 17.91 -2.35
CA LYS A 124 1.00 17.70 -1.03
C LYS A 124 1.67 16.50 -0.35
N VAL A 125 2.00 16.66 0.92
CA VAL A 125 2.57 15.59 1.75
C VAL A 125 1.75 15.46 3.03
N GLN A 126 1.28 14.26 3.33
CA GLN A 126 0.70 13.91 4.63
C GLN A 126 1.70 13.03 5.39
N ILE A 127 2.08 13.47 6.60
CA ILE A 127 3.03 12.76 7.45
C ILE A 127 2.29 12.19 8.65
N HIS A 128 2.37 10.89 8.83
CA HIS A 128 1.76 10.18 9.94
C HIS A 128 2.83 9.57 10.86
N SER A 129 2.65 9.77 12.16
CA SER A 129 3.45 9.13 13.21
C SER A 129 2.66 8.03 13.92
N GLN A 130 3.10 6.77 13.79
CA GLN A 130 2.52 5.64 14.50
C GLN A 130 2.65 5.78 16.02
N SER A 131 3.76 6.35 16.51
CA SER A 131 4.04 6.47 17.94
C SER A 131 3.11 7.45 18.65
N TYR A 132 2.63 8.47 17.95
CA TYR A 132 1.76 9.51 18.51
C TYR A 132 0.31 9.40 18.05
N GLY A 133 0.01 8.54 17.06
CA GLY A 133 -1.32 8.42 16.45
C GLY A 133 -1.78 9.74 15.80
N GLN A 134 -0.82 10.57 15.38
CA GLN A 134 -1.08 11.89 14.80
C GLN A 134 -0.70 11.90 13.33
N SER A 135 -1.56 12.51 12.53
CA SER A 135 -1.36 12.75 11.11
C SER A 135 -1.43 14.26 10.86
N GLN A 136 -0.42 14.81 10.18
CA GLN A 136 -0.39 16.20 9.72
C GLN A 136 -0.47 16.24 8.20
#